data_AF-A0A954N6S8-F1
#
_entry.id   AF-A0A954N6S8-F1
#
_cell.length_a   1.000
_cell.length_b   1.000
_cell.length_c   1.000
_cell.angle_alpha   90.00
_cell.angle_beta   90.00
_cell.angle_gamma   90.00
#
_symmetry.space_group_name_H-M   'P 1'
#
loop_
_entity.id
_entity.type
_entity.pdbx_description
1 polymer ?
#
loop_
_entity_poly.entity_id
_entity_poly.type
_entity_poly.pdbx_seq_one_letter_code
_entity_poly.pdbx_strand_id
1 'polypeptide(L)'
;VGLPGERIQLQRGDLLVNGEVQRKAYEIQKSMRILVHDQGLPAEAKELPWEPRWHPDGAWRQEEQGFALDEKRTPEEVERPWSVLQYKHWVRAGGNYITTQSLEKLPDGVTLPAGNWFPVEYKPELKELMCRGVMSEETLSRLTGLSPQADYQSALRSLRDASHLSPVGDVCAYNSPNAAGTYFVPDLMVCCHVEYRGGEGGLRLVIDSGRGEYSADFDFAEKRVSIRKEGDQQPLRSQAFPRDAFQRGARIEFSVFDRQALLAINDELAMEP
;
A
#
# COMPACT_ATOMS: atom_id res chain seq x y z
N VAL A 1 13.15 -0.24 -32.25
CA VAL A 1 12.47 -0.86 -31.09
C VAL A 1 12.00 -2.22 -31.55
N GLY A 2 12.58 -3.27 -30.96
CA GLY A 2 12.56 -4.66 -31.44
C GLY A 2 13.68 -4.97 -32.42
N LEU A 3 14.32 -6.13 -32.29
CA LEU A 3 15.12 -6.73 -33.36
C LEU A 3 14.19 -7.14 -34.52
N PRO A 4 14.68 -7.21 -35.76
CA PRO A 4 13.86 -7.69 -36.88
C PRO A 4 13.22 -9.05 -36.59
N GLY A 5 11.89 -9.11 -36.66
CA GLY A 5 11.10 -10.32 -36.39
C GLY A 5 10.52 -10.42 -34.96
N GLU A 6 10.92 -9.55 -34.04
CA GLU A 6 10.34 -9.54 -32.69
C GLU A 6 8.93 -8.93 -32.68
N ARG A 7 8.05 -9.54 -31.88
CA ARG A 7 6.75 -8.98 -31.54
C ARG A 7 6.81 -8.37 -30.16
N ILE A 8 6.69 -7.04 -30.11
CA ILE A 8 6.63 -6.30 -28.85
C ILE A 8 5.16 -6.01 -28.52
N GLN A 9 4.74 -6.34 -27.31
CA GLN A 9 3.41 -6.05 -26.79
C GLN A 9 3.53 -5.41 -25.41
N LEU A 10 2.67 -4.42 -25.13
CA LEU A 10 2.44 -3.93 -23.77
C LEU A 10 1.09 -4.49 -23.32
N GLN A 11 1.08 -5.30 -22.27
CA GLN A 11 -0.14 -5.89 -21.75
C GLN A 11 -0.22 -5.66 -20.25
N ARG A 12 -1.22 -4.87 -19.81
CA ARG A 12 -1.42 -4.52 -18.40
C ARG A 12 -0.14 -4.00 -17.75
N GLY A 13 0.62 -3.15 -18.43
CA GLY A 13 1.89 -2.60 -17.93
C GLY A 13 3.11 -3.50 -18.10
N ASP A 14 2.93 -4.79 -18.40
CA ASP A 14 4.06 -5.70 -18.64
C ASP A 14 4.54 -5.56 -20.09
N LEU A 15 5.86 -5.58 -20.31
CA LEU A 15 6.47 -5.64 -21.63
C LEU A 15 6.64 -7.10 -22.04
N LEU A 16 6.04 -7.49 -23.16
CA LEU A 16 6.19 -8.83 -23.73
C LEU A 16 7.01 -8.75 -25.01
N VAL A 17 8.03 -9.60 -25.13
CA VAL A 17 8.79 -9.82 -26.38
C VAL A 17 8.53 -11.26 -26.80
N ASN A 18 7.94 -11.43 -27.99
CA ASN A 18 7.53 -12.74 -28.52
C ASN A 18 6.58 -13.52 -27.58
N GLY A 19 5.78 -12.80 -26.78
CA GLY A 19 4.85 -13.40 -25.82
C GLY A 19 5.43 -13.67 -24.43
N GLU A 20 6.72 -13.41 -24.22
CA GLU A 20 7.39 -13.60 -22.93
C GLU A 20 7.55 -12.28 -22.20
N VAL A 21 7.18 -12.27 -20.91
CA VAL A 21 7.33 -11.10 -20.04
C VAL A 21 8.81 -10.79 -19.86
N GLN A 22 9.21 -9.59 -20.26
CA GLN A 22 10.54 -9.05 -20.03
C GLN A 22 10.59 -8.41 -18.65
N ARG A 23 11.47 -8.95 -17.80
CA ARG A 23 11.61 -8.52 -16.41
C ARG A 23 12.78 -7.55 -16.26
N LYS A 24 12.61 -6.53 -15.42
CA LYS A 24 13.67 -5.57 -15.12
C LYS A 24 14.64 -6.13 -14.08
N ALA A 25 15.93 -6.01 -14.34
CA ALA A 25 16.97 -6.31 -13.36
C ALA A 25 16.91 -5.32 -12.18
N TYR A 26 17.46 -5.72 -11.04
CA TYR A 26 17.44 -4.93 -9.80
C TYR A 26 17.94 -3.48 -9.99
N GLU A 27 19.09 -3.28 -10.61
CA GLU A 27 19.64 -1.94 -10.87
C GLU A 27 18.71 -1.06 -11.70
N ILE A 28 18.00 -1.67 -12.66
CA ILE A 28 17.03 -0.95 -13.49
C ILE A 28 15.81 -0.55 -12.65
N GLN A 29 15.27 -1.47 -11.84
CA GLN A 29 14.16 -1.16 -10.92
C GLN A 29 14.54 -0.03 -9.94
N LYS A 30 15.76 -0.09 -9.39
CA LYS A 30 16.32 0.93 -8.49
C LYS A 30 16.41 2.30 -9.15
N SER A 31 16.83 2.35 -10.42
CA SER A 31 17.01 3.61 -11.17
C SER A 31 15.70 4.28 -11.58
N MET A 32 14.60 3.52 -11.72
CA MET A 32 13.32 4.03 -12.20
C MET A 32 12.32 4.39 -11.11
N ARG A 33 12.61 4.06 -9.86
CA ARG A 33 11.68 4.33 -8.75
C ARG A 33 11.41 5.82 -8.61
N ILE A 34 10.15 6.14 -8.31
CA ILE A 34 9.72 7.49 -7.95
C ILE A 34 9.37 7.44 -6.47
N LEU A 35 9.86 8.42 -5.70
CA LEU A 35 9.60 8.49 -4.27
C LEU A 35 8.11 8.79 -4.03
N VAL A 36 7.41 7.86 -3.37
CA VAL A 36 5.99 8.03 -3.01
C VAL A 36 5.83 8.62 -1.61
N HIS A 37 6.69 8.20 -0.68
CA HIS A 37 6.71 8.65 0.71
C HIS A 37 8.07 8.38 1.33
N ASP A 38 8.52 9.32 2.18
CA ASP A 38 9.67 9.16 3.05
C ASP A 38 9.24 9.50 4.48
N GLN A 39 9.40 8.55 5.40
CA GLN A 39 9.04 8.72 6.81
C GLN A 39 9.98 9.72 7.53
N GLY A 40 11.22 9.86 7.06
CA GLY A 40 12.20 10.81 7.60
C GLY A 40 11.97 12.25 7.16
N LEU A 41 11.07 12.47 6.18
CA LEU A 41 10.72 13.79 5.65
C LEU A 41 9.20 13.99 5.72
N PRO A 42 8.59 14.02 6.93
CA PRO A 42 7.16 14.24 7.06
C PRO A 42 6.80 15.63 6.52
N ALA A 43 5.68 15.72 5.80
CA ALA A 43 5.21 17.00 5.30
C ALA A 43 4.85 17.93 6.49
N GLU A 44 5.47 19.10 6.56
CA GLU A 44 5.08 20.17 7.48
C GLU A 44 3.74 20.80 7.04
N ALA A 45 2.63 20.11 7.22
CA ALA A 45 1.33 20.66 6.86
C ALA A 45 0.76 21.46 8.05
N LYS A 46 1.02 22.77 8.06
CA LYS A 46 0.40 23.71 9.03
C LYS A 46 -1.08 24.01 8.70
N GLU A 47 -1.55 23.70 7.50
CA GLU A 47 -2.82 24.23 6.97
C GLU A 47 -3.84 23.17 6.52
N LEU A 48 -3.47 21.89 6.40
CA LEU A 48 -4.39 20.82 6.00
C LEU A 48 -4.17 19.59 6.90
N PRO A 49 -5.23 18.83 7.24
CA PRO A 49 -5.10 17.61 8.04
C PRO A 49 -4.20 16.62 7.29
N TRP A 50 -3.00 16.41 7.82
CA TRP A 50 -2.08 15.39 7.36
C TRP A 50 -2.18 14.20 8.29
N GLU A 51 -2.57 13.06 7.72
CA GLU A 51 -2.51 11.79 8.42
C GLU A 51 -1.13 11.14 8.20
N PRO A 52 -0.49 10.60 9.26
CA PRO A 52 0.65 9.71 9.11
C PRO A 52 0.29 8.54 8.17
N ARG A 53 1.23 8.11 7.33
CA ARG A 53 0.99 6.97 6.43
C ARG A 53 1.29 5.63 7.06
N TRP A 54 2.16 5.59 8.06
CA TRP A 54 2.50 4.37 8.78
C TRP A 54 1.70 4.32 10.08
N HIS A 55 0.92 3.25 10.26
CA HIS A 55 0.03 3.04 11.40
C HIS A 55 0.47 1.82 12.20
N PRO A 56 0.96 2.00 13.44
CA PRO A 56 1.32 0.89 14.34
C PRO A 56 0.08 0.25 14.99
N ASP A 57 0.13 -1.05 15.28
CA ASP A 57 -0.95 -1.81 15.92
C ASP A 57 -0.90 -1.86 17.47
N GLY A 58 -0.09 -0.99 18.10
CA GLY A 58 0.02 -0.83 19.55
C GLY A 58 1.39 -1.23 20.12
N ALA A 59 1.96 -2.33 19.65
CA ALA A 59 3.28 -2.80 20.08
C ALA A 59 4.44 -1.99 19.48
N TRP A 60 4.19 -1.32 18.37
CA TRP A 60 5.14 -0.43 17.70
C TRP A 60 5.03 0.97 18.26
N ARG A 61 6.14 1.51 18.74
CA ARG A 61 6.27 2.90 19.19
C ARG A 61 6.92 3.74 18.08
N GLN A 62 6.29 4.85 17.75
CA GLN A 62 6.90 5.84 16.85
C GLN A 62 8.07 6.54 17.56
N GLU A 63 9.19 6.65 16.85
CA GLU A 63 10.38 7.41 17.25
C GLU A 63 10.65 8.54 16.24
N GLU A 64 11.65 9.38 16.50
CA GLU A 64 11.96 10.54 15.64
C GLU A 64 12.25 10.13 14.19
N GLN A 65 12.92 8.99 13.99
CA GLN A 65 13.39 8.53 12.67
C GLN A 65 12.84 7.14 12.28
N GLY A 66 11.73 6.71 12.87
CA GLY A 66 11.13 5.42 12.52
C GLY A 66 10.25 4.83 13.59
N PHE A 67 10.33 3.51 13.76
CA PHE A 67 9.51 2.76 14.68
C PHE A 67 10.35 1.73 15.42
N ALA A 68 10.10 1.56 16.71
CA ALA A 68 10.70 0.53 17.54
C ALA A 68 9.60 -0.38 18.07
N LEU A 69 9.84 -1.69 18.04
CA LEU A 69 8.95 -2.68 18.64
C LEU A 69 9.27 -2.80 20.13
N ASP A 70 8.26 -2.66 21.01
CA ASP A 70 8.44 -2.93 22.44
C ASP A 70 8.47 -4.44 22.70
N GLU A 71 9.42 -4.89 23.51
CA GLU A 71 9.56 -6.30 23.90
C GLU A 71 8.45 -6.73 24.87
N LYS A 72 7.82 -5.77 25.57
CA LYS A 72 6.75 -6.04 26.53
C LYS A 72 5.41 -6.20 25.83
N ARG A 73 5.15 -7.42 25.35
CA ARG A 73 3.81 -7.80 24.90
C ARG A 73 2.86 -7.94 26.09
N THR A 74 1.71 -7.30 26.00
CA THR A 74 0.53 -7.58 26.82
C THR A 74 0.01 -8.99 26.53
N PRO A 75 -0.73 -9.64 27.44
CA PRO A 75 -1.27 -10.99 27.20
C PRO A 75 -2.11 -11.11 25.93
N GLU A 76 -2.83 -10.06 25.53
CA GLU A 76 -3.62 -10.01 24.29
C GLU A 76 -2.73 -9.96 23.02
N GLU A 77 -1.54 -9.36 23.11
CA GLU A 77 -0.54 -9.32 22.03
C GLU A 77 0.25 -10.64 21.92
N VAL A 78 0.23 -11.49 22.96
CA VAL A 78 0.83 -12.83 22.92
C VAL A 78 0.02 -13.78 22.05
N GLU A 79 -1.30 -13.58 21.94
CA GLU A 79 -2.16 -14.39 21.05
C GLU A 79 -1.93 -14.08 19.57
N ARG A 80 -1.36 -12.92 19.23
CA ARG A 80 -1.02 -12.54 17.85
C ARG A 80 0.43 -12.91 17.51
N PRO A 81 0.67 -13.69 16.44
CA PRO A 81 2.03 -14.07 16.07
C PRO A 81 2.87 -12.86 15.61
N TRP A 82 2.24 -11.82 15.05
CA TRP A 82 2.89 -10.64 14.50
C TRP A 82 2.31 -9.35 15.07
N SER A 83 3.19 -8.39 15.35
CA SER A 83 2.84 -6.98 15.51
C SER A 83 3.00 -6.27 14.17
N VAL A 84 2.03 -5.43 13.80
CA VAL A 84 1.88 -4.87 12.46
C VAL A 84 2.17 -3.37 12.44
N LEU A 85 3.00 -2.98 11.47
CA LEU A 85 3.16 -1.59 11.05
C LEU A 85 2.61 -1.47 9.62
N GLN A 86 1.45 -0.83 9.46
CA GLN A 86 0.72 -0.80 8.19
C GLN A 86 0.93 0.53 7.45
N TYR A 87 1.30 0.46 6.17
CA TYR A 87 1.29 1.63 5.29
C TYR A 87 -0.12 1.87 4.71
N LYS A 88 -0.59 3.10 4.80
CA LYS A 88 -1.84 3.60 4.21
C LYS A 88 -1.52 4.81 3.34
N HIS A 89 -1.84 4.71 2.06
CA HIS A 89 -1.62 5.82 1.14
C HIS A 89 -2.79 6.81 1.23
N TRP A 90 -2.59 7.84 2.05
CA TRP A 90 -3.55 8.92 2.28
C TRP A 90 -3.49 9.97 1.15
N VAL A 91 -4.64 10.21 0.52
CA VAL A 91 -4.89 11.23 -0.49
C VAL A 91 -5.65 12.38 0.15
N ARG A 92 -5.15 13.61 -0.02
CA ARG A 92 -5.68 14.79 0.69
C ARG A 92 -6.94 15.38 0.04
N ALA A 93 -7.01 15.34 -1.28
CA ALA A 93 -8.09 15.92 -2.06
C ALA A 93 -8.09 15.35 -3.49
N GLY A 94 -9.23 15.47 -4.18
CA GLY A 94 -9.37 15.06 -5.57
C GLY A 94 -9.39 13.55 -5.76
N GLY A 95 -8.84 13.07 -6.87
CA GLY A 95 -8.88 11.67 -7.27
C GLY A 95 -10.16 11.30 -8.02
N ASN A 96 -10.07 10.24 -8.83
CA ASN A 96 -11.19 9.74 -9.64
C ASN A 96 -11.58 8.30 -9.29
N TYR A 97 -11.07 7.78 -8.18
CA TYR A 97 -11.42 6.45 -7.68
C TYR A 97 -12.79 6.49 -6.99
N ILE A 98 -13.39 5.32 -6.84
CA ILE A 98 -14.68 5.15 -6.17
C ILE A 98 -14.44 4.40 -4.86
N THR A 99 -14.95 4.95 -3.78
CA THR A 99 -15.03 4.30 -2.48
C THR A 99 -16.49 4.03 -2.16
N THR A 100 -16.80 2.87 -1.59
CA THR A 100 -18.17 2.53 -1.20
C THR A 100 -18.25 2.21 0.29
N GLN A 101 -19.45 2.40 0.85
CA GLN A 101 -19.77 2.02 2.22
C GLN A 101 -21.21 1.53 2.28
N SER A 102 -21.44 0.37 2.92
CA SER A 102 -22.76 -0.20 3.06
C SER A 102 -23.70 0.70 3.87
N LEU A 103 -24.93 0.86 3.38
CA LEU A 103 -26.04 1.54 4.04
C LEU A 103 -27.36 0.95 3.55
N GLU A 104 -28.08 0.27 4.44
CA GLU A 104 -29.31 -0.47 4.10
C GLU A 104 -30.37 0.37 3.40
N LYS A 105 -30.62 1.59 3.89
CA LYS A 105 -31.50 2.58 3.28
C LYS A 105 -31.09 3.99 3.69
N LEU A 106 -31.43 4.98 2.86
CA LEU A 106 -31.38 6.37 3.31
C LEU A 106 -32.43 6.61 4.40
N PRO A 107 -32.15 7.52 5.36
CA PRO A 107 -33.14 7.98 6.32
C PRO A 107 -34.37 8.56 5.60
N ASP A 108 -35.55 8.37 6.18
CA ASP A 108 -36.80 8.86 5.59
C ASP A 108 -36.76 10.39 5.44
N GLY A 109 -37.07 10.89 4.24
CA GLY A 109 -37.03 12.34 3.93
C GLY A 109 -35.65 12.88 3.55
N VAL A 110 -34.58 12.10 3.63
CA VAL A 110 -33.25 12.50 3.14
C VAL A 110 -33.17 12.33 1.63
N THR A 111 -32.77 13.41 0.95
CA THR A 111 -32.39 13.38 -0.47
C THR A 111 -30.97 13.90 -0.61
N LEU A 112 -30.09 13.11 -1.21
CA LEU A 112 -28.72 13.54 -1.48
C LEU A 112 -28.70 14.58 -2.61
N PRO A 113 -27.81 15.60 -2.55
CA PRO A 113 -27.64 16.53 -3.65
C PRO A 113 -27.27 15.79 -4.95
N ALA A 114 -28.01 16.07 -6.03
CA ALA A 114 -27.71 15.51 -7.34
C ALA A 114 -26.79 16.44 -8.16
N GLY A 115 -25.91 15.85 -8.97
CA GLY A 115 -25.13 16.58 -9.99
C GLY A 115 -23.70 16.07 -10.13
N ASN A 116 -23.09 16.33 -11.30
CA ASN A 116 -21.73 15.87 -11.63
C ASN A 116 -20.63 16.43 -10.70
N TRP A 117 -20.93 17.46 -9.93
CA TRP A 117 -20.00 18.14 -9.02
C TRP A 117 -20.10 17.64 -7.58
N PHE A 118 -21.14 16.86 -7.25
CA PHE A 118 -21.30 16.32 -5.90
C PHE A 118 -20.68 14.92 -5.85
N PRO A 119 -19.72 14.66 -4.94
CA PRO A 119 -18.94 13.44 -5.00
C PRO A 119 -19.66 12.21 -4.44
N VAL A 120 -20.75 12.39 -3.69
CA VAL A 120 -21.44 11.30 -2.97
C VAL A 120 -22.79 10.97 -3.58
N GLU A 121 -23.04 9.68 -3.82
CA GLU A 121 -24.33 9.17 -4.26
C GLU A 121 -24.76 7.95 -3.43
N TYR A 122 -26.05 7.64 -3.43
CA TYR A 122 -26.59 6.43 -2.84
C TYR A 122 -27.13 5.54 -3.96
N LYS A 123 -26.78 4.25 -3.93
CA LYS A 123 -27.27 3.22 -4.85
C LYS A 123 -28.23 2.28 -4.10
N PRO A 124 -29.55 2.49 -4.17
CA PRO A 124 -30.53 1.64 -3.48
C PRO A 124 -30.42 0.17 -3.84
N GLU A 125 -30.09 -0.15 -5.09
CA GLU A 125 -29.96 -1.50 -5.60
C GLU A 125 -28.76 -2.25 -5.01
N LEU A 126 -27.69 -1.54 -4.65
CA LEU A 126 -26.52 -2.11 -3.98
C LEU A 126 -26.58 -1.94 -2.46
N LYS A 127 -27.46 -1.07 -1.96
CA LYS A 127 -27.50 -0.62 -0.57
C LYS A 127 -26.16 -0.02 -0.12
N GLU A 128 -25.62 0.86 -0.96
CA GLU A 128 -24.30 1.46 -0.75
C GLU A 128 -24.34 2.98 -0.94
N LEU A 129 -23.62 3.68 -0.08
CA LEU A 129 -23.13 5.03 -0.38
C LEU A 129 -21.84 4.90 -1.19
N MET A 130 -21.70 5.71 -2.23
CA MET A 130 -20.51 5.78 -3.06
C MET A 130 -19.95 7.19 -3.01
N CYS A 131 -18.63 7.32 -2.95
CA CYS A 131 -17.91 8.59 -3.06
C CYS A 131 -16.91 8.50 -4.22
N ARG A 132 -16.93 9.49 -5.12
CA ARG A 132 -15.91 9.67 -6.16
C ARG A 132 -14.84 10.64 -5.67
N GLY A 133 -13.61 10.15 -5.59
CA GLY A 133 -12.48 10.87 -5.02
C GLY A 133 -12.62 11.06 -3.51
N VAL A 134 -11.85 11.99 -2.98
CA VAL A 134 -11.83 12.34 -1.55
C VAL A 134 -13.09 13.09 -1.15
N MET A 135 -13.76 12.64 -0.08
CA MET A 135 -14.84 13.38 0.57
C MET A 135 -14.26 14.50 1.45
N SER A 136 -14.57 15.76 1.13
CA SER A 136 -14.17 16.89 1.97
C SER A 136 -14.93 16.97 3.30
N GLU A 137 -14.34 17.62 4.30
CA GLU A 137 -15.02 17.94 5.57
C GLU A 137 -16.30 18.74 5.36
N GLU A 138 -16.31 19.65 4.39
CA GLU A 138 -17.50 20.42 4.02
C GLU A 138 -18.62 19.50 3.52
N THR A 139 -18.28 18.53 2.68
CA THR A 139 -19.24 17.54 2.17
C THR A 139 -19.77 16.67 3.30
N LEU A 140 -18.89 16.17 4.18
CA LEU A 140 -19.28 15.39 5.34
C LEU A 140 -20.20 16.19 6.27
N SER A 141 -19.85 17.42 6.62
CA SER A 141 -20.66 18.30 7.47
C SER A 141 -22.04 18.56 6.87
N ARG A 142 -22.10 18.84 5.56
CA ARG A 142 -23.36 19.04 4.85
C ARG A 142 -24.25 17.79 4.88
N LEU A 143 -23.68 16.61 4.64
CA LEU A 143 -24.43 15.35 4.61
C LEU A 143 -24.88 14.92 6.00
N THR A 144 -24.01 15.02 6.99
CA THR A 144 -24.36 14.74 8.39
C THR A 144 -25.42 15.70 8.94
N GLY A 145 -25.54 16.91 8.40
CA GLY A 145 -26.64 17.83 8.71
C GLY A 145 -28.02 17.39 8.20
N LEU A 146 -28.11 16.41 7.29
CA LEU A 146 -29.39 15.97 6.69
C LEU A 146 -30.20 15.03 7.60
N SER A 147 -29.55 14.27 8.49
CA SER A 147 -30.23 13.34 9.38
C SER A 147 -29.36 12.95 10.58
N PRO A 148 -29.92 12.90 11.81
CA PRO A 148 -29.20 12.48 13.00
C PRO A 148 -29.14 10.95 13.17
N GLN A 149 -29.70 10.15 12.25
CA GLN A 149 -29.74 8.68 12.38
C GLN A 149 -28.32 8.10 12.49
N ALA A 150 -28.10 7.25 13.49
CA ALA A 150 -26.76 6.82 13.90
C ALA A 150 -26.06 5.95 12.85
N ASP A 151 -26.80 5.08 12.16
CA ASP A 151 -26.30 4.23 11.07
C ASP A 151 -25.86 5.07 9.85
N TYR A 152 -26.67 6.04 9.44
CA TYR A 152 -26.33 6.99 8.38
C TYR A 152 -25.08 7.81 8.72
N GLN A 153 -25.01 8.32 9.95
CA GLN A 153 -23.86 9.09 10.45
C GLN A 153 -22.58 8.26 10.49
N SER A 154 -22.69 7.00 10.94
CA SER A 154 -21.58 6.05 10.95
C SER A 154 -21.11 5.74 9.53
N ALA A 155 -22.04 5.44 8.61
CA ALA A 155 -21.72 5.14 7.22
C ALA A 155 -21.04 6.33 6.52
N LEU A 156 -21.47 7.57 6.75
CA LEU A 156 -20.81 8.75 6.18
C LEU A 156 -19.39 8.96 6.70
N ARG A 157 -19.16 8.77 8.02
CA ARG A 157 -17.81 8.88 8.60
C ARG A 157 -16.89 7.81 8.06
N SER A 158 -17.35 6.56 8.02
CA SER A 158 -16.58 5.45 7.42
C SER A 158 -16.30 5.69 5.94
N LEU A 159 -17.28 6.19 5.18
CA LEU A 159 -17.09 6.53 3.77
C LEU A 159 -16.07 7.65 3.60
N ARG A 160 -16.10 8.69 4.45
CA ARG A 160 -15.09 9.76 4.45
C ARG A 160 -13.72 9.19 4.70
N ASP A 161 -13.53 8.42 5.77
CA ASP A 161 -12.22 7.87 6.14
C ASP A 161 -11.68 6.96 5.03
N ALA A 162 -12.53 6.11 4.46
CA ALA A 162 -12.18 5.25 3.34
C ALA A 162 -11.92 6.03 2.04
N SER A 163 -12.58 7.17 1.81
CA SER A 163 -12.38 7.99 0.60
C SER A 163 -11.01 8.66 0.54
N HIS A 164 -10.33 8.78 1.67
CA HIS A 164 -8.96 9.28 1.73
C HIS A 164 -7.92 8.19 1.52
N LEU A 165 -8.32 6.92 1.58
CA LEU A 165 -7.43 5.79 1.32
C LEU A 165 -7.53 5.40 -0.16
N SER A 166 -6.39 5.40 -0.84
CA SER A 166 -6.31 5.01 -2.24
C SER A 166 -5.09 4.13 -2.46
N PRO A 167 -5.09 3.18 -3.43
CA PRO A 167 -3.85 2.58 -3.88
C PRO A 167 -2.86 3.65 -4.33
N VAL A 168 -1.56 3.33 -4.26
CA VAL A 168 -0.53 4.19 -4.86
C VAL A 168 -0.84 4.33 -6.34
N GLY A 169 -0.94 5.57 -6.82
CA GLY A 169 -1.29 5.88 -8.20
C GLY A 169 -0.36 6.90 -8.83
N ASP A 170 -0.37 6.94 -10.15
CA ASP A 170 0.32 7.95 -10.95
C ASP A 170 -0.67 8.63 -11.92
N VAL A 171 -0.41 9.91 -12.18
CA VAL A 171 -1.08 10.73 -13.20
C VAL A 171 -0.35 10.66 -14.55
N CYS A 172 0.88 10.14 -14.56
CA CYS A 172 1.68 9.95 -15.76
C CYS A 172 1.17 8.74 -16.57
N ALA A 173 0.12 8.96 -17.35
CA ALA A 173 -0.35 7.99 -18.32
C ALA A 173 0.63 7.90 -19.50
N TYR A 174 1.67 7.06 -19.39
CA TYR A 174 2.43 6.64 -20.57
C TYR A 174 1.46 5.93 -21.52
N ASN A 175 1.04 6.60 -22.59
CA ASN A 175 0.20 6.10 -23.68
C ASN A 175 -1.27 5.74 -23.36
N SER A 176 -2.01 6.58 -22.63
CA SER A 176 -3.49 6.44 -22.61
C SER A 176 -4.20 7.51 -23.42
N PRO A 177 -5.13 7.14 -24.34
CA PRO A 177 -5.93 8.11 -25.08
C PRO A 177 -6.94 8.88 -24.21
N ASN A 178 -7.14 8.48 -22.95
CA ASN A 178 -8.01 9.14 -21.97
C ASN A 178 -7.17 9.75 -20.82
N ALA A 179 -6.72 10.98 -21.01
CA ALA A 179 -5.83 11.73 -20.11
C ALA A 179 -6.44 12.16 -18.74
N ALA A 180 -7.48 11.49 -18.25
CA ALA A 180 -8.20 11.89 -17.04
C ALA A 180 -8.22 10.84 -15.91
N GLY A 181 -7.57 9.69 -16.09
CA GLY A 181 -7.54 8.61 -15.09
C GLY A 181 -6.29 8.67 -14.21
N THR A 182 -6.45 8.47 -12.90
CA THR A 182 -5.36 8.02 -12.02
C THR A 182 -5.20 6.51 -12.22
N TYR A 183 -3.99 6.03 -12.49
CA TYR A 183 -3.72 4.61 -12.65
C TYR A 183 -3.06 4.06 -11.40
N PHE A 184 -3.56 2.94 -10.88
CA PHE A 184 -2.91 2.24 -9.78
C PHE A 184 -1.56 1.70 -10.25
N VAL A 185 -0.53 1.92 -9.44
CA VAL A 185 0.83 1.48 -9.68
C VAL A 185 1.05 0.17 -8.91
N PRO A 186 1.06 -0.98 -9.59
CA PRO A 186 1.30 -2.28 -8.94
C PRO A 186 2.78 -2.50 -8.63
N ASP A 187 3.68 -1.76 -9.29
CA ASP A 187 5.12 -1.88 -9.14
C ASP A 187 5.59 -1.06 -7.94
N LEU A 188 5.83 -1.73 -6.82
CA LEU A 188 6.12 -1.10 -5.54
C LEU A 188 7.45 -1.57 -4.98
N MET A 189 8.14 -0.67 -4.30
CA MET A 189 9.37 -0.96 -3.56
C MET A 189 9.27 -0.32 -2.18
N VAL A 190 9.54 -1.10 -1.15
CA VAL A 190 9.76 -0.61 0.21
C VAL A 190 11.25 -0.64 0.50
N CYS A 191 11.75 0.46 1.07
CA CYS A 191 13.12 0.57 1.54
C CYS A 191 13.07 0.95 3.02
N CYS A 192 13.79 0.21 3.86
CA CYS A 192 13.90 0.52 5.28
C CYS A 192 15.29 0.18 5.81
N HIS A 193 15.68 0.82 6.91
CA HIS A 193 16.81 0.41 7.71
C HIS A 193 16.30 -0.40 8.91
N VAL A 194 16.88 -1.57 9.15
CA VAL A 194 16.45 -2.50 10.19
C VAL A 194 17.60 -2.77 11.14
N GLU A 195 17.43 -2.36 12.39
CA GLU A 195 18.32 -2.71 13.48
C GLU A 195 17.77 -3.90 14.26
N TYR A 196 18.53 -5.00 14.30
CA TYR A 196 18.19 -6.16 15.10
C TYR A 196 18.93 -6.12 16.44
N ARG A 197 18.18 -6.03 17.55
CA ARG A 197 18.74 -5.88 18.90
C ARG A 197 18.91 -7.19 19.67
N GLY A 198 18.47 -8.33 19.10
CA GLY A 198 18.58 -9.67 19.69
C GLY A 198 17.25 -10.42 19.76
N GLY A 199 17.30 -11.69 20.20
CA GLY A 199 16.13 -12.57 20.33
C GLY A 199 16.10 -13.74 19.33
N GLU A 200 14.91 -14.31 19.14
CA GLU A 200 14.60 -15.39 18.18
C GLU A 200 13.40 -15.03 17.29
N GLY A 201 13.09 -13.73 17.20
CA GLY A 201 11.94 -13.23 16.45
C GLY A 201 12.14 -13.27 14.93
N GLY A 202 11.16 -12.71 14.22
CA GLY A 202 11.22 -12.53 12.78
C GLY A 202 10.82 -11.12 12.35
N LEU A 203 11.12 -10.79 11.11
CA LEU A 203 10.60 -9.62 10.41
C LEU A 203 9.90 -10.10 9.14
N ARG A 204 8.74 -9.52 8.84
CA ARG A 204 8.03 -9.77 7.59
C ARG A 204 7.73 -8.45 6.90
N LEU A 205 8.19 -8.30 5.66
CA LEU A 205 7.80 -7.21 4.77
C LEU A 205 6.76 -7.75 3.80
N VAL A 206 5.61 -7.08 3.67
CA VAL A 206 4.50 -7.50 2.81
C VAL A 206 4.16 -6.40 1.83
N ILE A 207 4.00 -6.77 0.56
CA ILE A 207 3.49 -5.89 -0.50
C ILE A 207 2.33 -6.60 -1.17
N ASP A 208 1.14 -6.00 -1.08
CA ASP A 208 0.02 -6.31 -1.98
C ASP A 208 0.03 -5.34 -3.16
N SER A 209 0.20 -5.90 -4.35
CA SER A 209 0.25 -5.16 -5.62
C SER A 209 -1.12 -5.04 -6.31
N GLY A 210 -2.18 -5.57 -5.70
CA GLY A 210 -3.49 -5.80 -6.34
C GLY A 210 -3.49 -6.94 -7.36
N ARG A 211 -2.32 -7.56 -7.64
CA ARG A 211 -2.15 -8.75 -8.49
C ARG A 211 -1.77 -9.99 -7.68
N GLY A 212 -1.65 -9.84 -6.37
CA GLY A 212 -1.16 -10.83 -5.44
C GLY A 212 -0.29 -10.18 -4.37
N GLU A 213 -0.29 -10.82 -3.21
CA GLU A 213 0.52 -10.48 -2.07
C GLU A 213 1.84 -11.26 -2.09
N TYR A 214 2.95 -10.55 -1.88
CA TYR A 214 4.27 -11.12 -1.71
C TYR A 214 4.85 -10.71 -0.37
N SER A 215 5.57 -11.64 0.27
CA SER A 215 6.28 -11.36 1.51
C SER A 215 7.77 -11.70 1.42
N ALA A 216 8.59 -10.92 2.11
CA ALA A 216 9.95 -11.27 2.48
C ALA A 216 9.97 -11.58 3.98
N ASP A 217 10.17 -12.86 4.32
CA ASP A 217 10.16 -13.39 5.68
C ASP A 217 11.60 -13.59 6.15
N PHE A 218 12.00 -12.85 7.19
CA PHE A 218 13.28 -12.95 7.86
C PHE A 218 13.12 -13.72 9.16
N ASP A 219 13.85 -14.81 9.29
CA ASP A 219 13.96 -15.63 10.50
C ASP A 219 15.34 -15.37 11.12
N PHE A 220 15.38 -14.66 12.26
CA PHE A 220 16.64 -14.31 12.92
C PHE A 220 17.23 -15.48 13.71
N ALA A 221 16.43 -16.47 14.11
CA ALA A 221 16.90 -17.67 14.80
C ALA A 221 17.65 -18.59 13.82
N GLU A 222 17.03 -18.87 12.67
CA GLU A 222 17.63 -19.68 11.60
C GLU A 222 18.62 -18.90 10.71
N LYS A 223 18.67 -17.57 10.87
CA LYS A 223 19.45 -16.65 10.04
C LYS A 223 19.16 -16.82 8.55
N ARG A 224 17.86 -16.88 8.24
CA ARG A 224 17.36 -17.23 6.91
C ARG A 224 16.33 -16.21 6.45
N VAL A 225 16.37 -15.91 5.16
CA VAL A 225 15.33 -15.11 4.50
C VAL A 225 14.63 -15.94 3.43
N SER A 226 13.34 -15.70 3.24
CA SER A 226 12.56 -16.34 2.18
C SER A 226 11.59 -15.36 1.54
N ILE A 227 11.38 -15.50 0.23
CA ILE A 227 10.30 -14.80 -0.48
C ILE A 227 9.13 -15.77 -0.65
N ARG A 228 7.93 -15.32 -0.31
CA ARG A 228 6.69 -16.07 -0.50
C ARG A 228 5.71 -15.27 -1.33
N LYS A 229 4.80 -16.00 -1.96
CA LYS A 229 3.59 -15.46 -2.54
C LYS A 229 2.41 -16.07 -1.79
N GLU A 230 1.41 -15.26 -1.50
CA GLU A 230 0.20 -15.74 -0.83
C GLU A 230 -0.43 -16.91 -1.60
N GLY A 231 -0.84 -17.94 -0.85
CA GLY A 231 -1.41 -19.17 -1.39
C GLY A 231 -0.40 -20.28 -1.70
N ASP A 232 0.89 -19.93 -1.88
CA ASP A 232 1.93 -20.94 -2.15
C ASP A 232 2.35 -21.65 -0.85
N GLN A 233 2.41 -22.98 -0.90
CA GLN A 233 2.79 -23.81 0.26
C GLN A 233 4.30 -23.73 0.57
N GLN A 234 5.12 -23.52 -0.45
CA GLN A 234 6.58 -23.44 -0.34
C GLN A 234 7.03 -22.02 -0.67
N PRO A 235 8.11 -21.53 -0.05
CA PRO A 235 8.68 -20.25 -0.46
C PRO A 235 9.13 -20.32 -1.92
N LEU A 236 8.94 -19.22 -2.65
CA LEU A 236 9.45 -19.08 -4.01
C LEU A 236 10.97 -19.25 -4.03
N ARG A 237 11.63 -18.68 -3.01
CA ARG A 237 13.09 -18.70 -2.80
C ARG A 237 13.40 -18.64 -1.31
N SER A 238 14.51 -19.24 -0.90
CA SER A 238 15.05 -19.09 0.45
C SER A 238 16.56 -19.22 0.46
N GLN A 239 17.22 -18.45 1.34
CA GLN A 239 18.66 -18.45 1.50
C GLN A 239 19.07 -17.97 2.89
N ALA A 240 20.30 -18.30 3.30
CA ALA A 240 20.90 -17.73 4.50
C ALA A 240 21.08 -16.21 4.35
N PHE A 241 21.07 -15.49 5.47
CA PHE A 241 21.45 -14.07 5.48
C PHE A 241 22.87 -13.89 4.94
N PRO A 242 23.16 -12.78 4.23
CA PRO A 242 24.52 -12.36 3.99
C PRO A 242 25.29 -12.26 5.32
N ARG A 243 26.58 -12.56 5.31
CA ARG A 243 27.41 -12.51 6.53
C ARG A 243 27.31 -11.11 7.14
N ASP A 244 27.13 -11.07 8.45
CA ASP A 244 27.12 -9.85 9.26
C ASP A 244 26.03 -8.81 8.88
N ALA A 245 25.04 -9.18 8.04
CA ALA A 245 24.06 -8.27 7.46
C ALA A 245 23.35 -7.36 8.49
N PHE A 246 23.08 -7.88 9.69
CA PHE A 246 22.32 -7.18 10.74
C PHE A 246 23.17 -6.75 11.94
N GLN A 247 24.50 -6.93 11.93
CA GLN A 247 25.34 -6.56 13.08
C GLN A 247 25.36 -5.05 13.38
N ARG A 248 25.17 -4.22 12.35
CA ARG A 248 25.16 -2.75 12.45
C ARG A 248 23.87 -2.14 11.90
N GLY A 249 22.82 -2.95 11.86
CA GLY A 249 21.63 -2.67 11.06
C GLY A 249 21.85 -2.97 9.58
N ALA A 250 20.74 -3.19 8.87
CA ALA A 250 20.72 -3.57 7.47
C ALA A 250 19.80 -2.64 6.68
N ARG A 251 20.24 -2.16 5.52
CA ARG A 251 19.33 -1.55 4.53
C ARG A 251 18.64 -2.68 3.77
N ILE A 252 17.32 -2.74 3.85
CA ILE A 252 16.50 -3.72 3.14
C ILE A 252 15.73 -3.01 2.04
N GLU A 253 15.83 -3.54 0.82
CA GLU A 253 15.03 -3.11 -0.33
C GLU A 253 14.23 -4.32 -0.82
N PHE A 254 12.92 -4.31 -0.57
CA PHE A 254 11.99 -5.33 -1.05
C PHE A 254 11.08 -4.73 -2.11
N SER A 255 11.00 -5.36 -3.27
CA SER A 255 10.24 -4.84 -4.42
C SER A 255 9.42 -5.91 -5.11
N VAL A 256 8.28 -5.49 -5.65
CA VAL A 256 7.40 -6.28 -6.49
C VAL A 256 7.20 -5.49 -7.78
N PHE A 257 7.98 -5.80 -8.82
CA PHE A 257 7.96 -5.13 -10.12
C PHE A 257 7.72 -6.17 -11.21
N ASP A 258 6.93 -5.88 -12.24
CA ASP A 258 6.70 -6.80 -13.36
C ASP A 258 6.27 -8.22 -12.90
N ARG A 259 5.52 -8.29 -11.79
CA ARG A 259 5.09 -9.54 -11.10
C ARG A 259 6.24 -10.38 -10.53
N GLN A 260 7.38 -9.77 -10.25
CA GLN A 260 8.55 -10.39 -9.67
C GLN A 260 8.86 -9.76 -8.32
N ALA A 261 8.97 -10.60 -7.29
CA ALA A 261 9.45 -10.20 -5.98
C ALA A 261 10.98 -10.33 -5.89
N LEU A 262 11.64 -9.24 -5.50
CA LEU A 262 13.09 -9.13 -5.33
C LEU A 262 13.43 -8.61 -3.94
N LEU A 263 14.56 -9.08 -3.41
CA LEU A 263 15.10 -8.61 -2.15
C LEU A 263 16.58 -8.27 -2.29
N ALA A 264 16.96 -7.07 -1.89
CA ALA A 264 18.34 -6.67 -1.69
C ALA A 264 18.60 -6.31 -0.22
N ILE A 265 19.82 -6.59 0.25
CA ILE A 265 20.29 -6.29 1.60
C ILE A 265 21.63 -5.57 1.45
N ASN A 266 21.75 -4.37 2.01
CA ASN A 266 22.95 -3.52 1.93
C ASN A 266 23.42 -3.31 0.48
N ASP A 267 22.47 -2.97 -0.40
CA ASP A 267 22.66 -2.76 -1.84
C ASP A 267 23.08 -4.00 -2.65
N GLU A 268 23.25 -5.16 -2.01
CA GLU A 268 23.53 -6.43 -2.69
C GLU A 268 22.24 -7.21 -2.94
N LEU A 269 22.06 -7.69 -4.16
CA LEU A 269 20.90 -8.51 -4.52
C LEU A 269 20.98 -9.83 -3.76
N ALA A 270 20.11 -9.97 -2.77
CA ALA A 270 20.05 -11.17 -1.97
C ALA A 270 19.37 -12.29 -2.78
N MET A 271 18.20 -12.03 -3.38
CA MET A 271 17.45 -13.03 -4.12
C MET A 271 17.09 -12.55 -5.54
N GLU A 272 17.57 -13.29 -6.54
CA GLU A 272 17.27 -13.10 -7.98
C GLU A 272 15.87 -13.63 -8.41
N PRO A 273 15.33 -13.21 -9.58
CA PRO A 273 14.04 -13.65 -10.13
C PRO A 273 13.80 -15.16 -10.21
#